data_AF-A0A552EJG7-F1
#
_entry.id   AF-A0A552EJG7-F1
#
_cell.length_a   1.000
_cell.length_b   1.000
_cell.length_c   1.000
_cell.angle_alpha   90.00
_cell.angle_beta   90.00
_cell.angle_gamma   90.00
#
_symmetry.space_group_name_H-M   'P 1'
#
loop_
_entity.id
_entity.type
_entity.pdbx_description
1 polymer ?
#
loop_
_entity_poly.entity_id
_entity_poly.type
_entity_poly.pdbx_seq_one_letter_code
_entity_poly.pdbx_strand_id
1 'polypeptide(L)'
;MNTEDVISLASQYLDDLSGHRFDLLDIARPISVAAAVNLAKVISKLSPLLGNLIEFNTVEFLNKQEIFAPFGEWKRQDPGFPDTVFMGSIQPTPGLEIKAWFPLATEITARFKDSQNHFQFDQTYVSLIAWLPEAVIYGKPKILDVCVVSGFSVAKARDDHYHNPPDYLVLEPEDTSQRTANLQQTNTNGYKFQGTDEELFQAEEIVNSWGNDGRLYKPIQEYQMLLRELITRFKYRLDTNFAKMDRILHPGIEDFKKRVYRTQFSGMEVGQWNRLLASRREELIKSAFREHLGIKEGNIDELLD
;
A
#
# COMPACT_ATOMS: atom_id res chain seq x y z
N MET A 1 20.39 -0.28 21.04
CA MET A 1 19.41 -0.24 19.94
C MET A 1 18.35 0.76 20.36
N ASN A 2 17.98 1.69 19.48
CA ASN A 2 16.83 2.58 19.62
C ASN A 2 15.77 2.23 18.55
N THR A 3 14.70 3.01 18.46
CA THR A 3 13.63 2.78 17.47
C THR A 3 14.14 2.81 16.03
N GLU A 4 14.98 3.79 15.69
CA GLU A 4 15.56 3.93 14.36
C GLU A 4 16.47 2.74 13.99
N ASP A 5 17.26 2.24 14.94
CA ASP A 5 18.10 1.06 14.76
C ASP A 5 17.25 -0.20 14.47
N VAL A 6 16.18 -0.41 15.26
CA VAL A 6 15.27 -1.57 15.08
C VAL A 6 14.62 -1.51 13.70
N ILE A 7 14.08 -0.36 13.32
CA ILE A 7 13.45 -0.17 12.00
C ILE A 7 14.47 -0.35 10.89
N SER A 8 15.67 0.22 11.01
CA SER A 8 16.70 0.14 9.98
C SER A 8 17.14 -1.31 9.76
N LEU A 9 17.37 -2.06 10.83
CA LEU A 9 17.71 -3.48 10.76
C LEU A 9 16.55 -4.31 10.20
N ALA A 10 15.32 -4.07 10.65
CA ALA A 10 14.15 -4.76 10.11
C ALA A 10 14.00 -4.48 8.62
N SER A 11 14.19 -3.22 8.19
CA SER A 11 14.14 -2.83 6.77
C SER A 11 15.18 -3.58 5.94
N GLN A 12 16.41 -3.73 6.45
CA GLN A 12 17.47 -4.50 5.79
C GLN A 12 17.09 -5.98 5.66
N TYR A 13 16.64 -6.61 6.74
CA TYR A 13 16.21 -8.01 6.67
C TYR A 13 15.00 -8.20 5.76
N LEU A 14 14.05 -7.27 5.74
CA LEU A 14 12.90 -7.35 4.85
C LEU A 14 13.31 -7.21 3.37
N ASP A 15 14.34 -6.43 3.06
CA ASP A 15 14.90 -6.37 1.71
C ASP A 15 15.41 -7.75 1.26
N ASP A 16 15.98 -8.55 2.19
CA ASP A 16 16.43 -9.92 1.92
C ASP A 16 15.28 -10.87 1.56
N LEU A 17 14.00 -10.53 1.84
CA LEU A 17 12.86 -11.33 1.37
C LEU A 17 12.74 -11.31 -0.16
N SER A 18 13.33 -10.34 -0.83
CA SER A 18 13.32 -10.26 -2.30
C SER A 18 13.87 -11.53 -2.93
N GLY A 19 13.09 -12.13 -3.84
CA GLY A 19 13.42 -13.39 -4.49
C GLY A 19 13.00 -14.66 -3.72
N HIS A 20 12.61 -14.55 -2.45
CA HIS A 20 12.12 -15.70 -1.68
C HIS A 20 10.75 -16.17 -2.17
N ARG A 21 10.54 -17.49 -2.09
CA ARG A 21 9.25 -18.13 -2.34
C ARG A 21 8.55 -18.35 -1.02
N PHE A 22 7.27 -18.05 -0.98
CA PHE A 22 6.43 -18.29 0.18
C PHE A 22 5.64 -19.57 -0.06
N ASP A 23 5.93 -20.60 0.73
CA ASP A 23 5.26 -21.90 0.64
C ASP A 23 3.90 -21.87 1.34
N LEU A 24 2.99 -21.07 0.80
CA LEU A 24 1.68 -20.78 1.38
C LEU A 24 0.53 -21.23 0.49
N LEU A 25 0.77 -21.17 -0.82
CA LEU A 25 -0.18 -21.48 -1.86
C LEU A 25 0.63 -21.94 -3.07
N ASP A 26 0.17 -22.98 -3.74
CA ASP A 26 0.73 -23.38 -5.03
C ASP A 26 -0.40 -23.40 -6.06
N ILE A 27 -0.26 -22.57 -7.09
CA ILE A 27 -1.26 -22.43 -8.14
C ILE A 27 -0.86 -23.36 -9.27
N ALA A 28 -1.66 -24.39 -9.49
CA ALA A 28 -1.38 -25.37 -10.54
C ALA A 28 -1.17 -24.71 -11.91
N ARG A 29 -0.24 -25.28 -12.68
CA ARG A 29 0.02 -24.84 -14.05
C ARG A 29 -1.26 -25.00 -14.91
N PRO A 30 -1.68 -23.98 -15.68
CA PRO A 30 -2.82 -24.12 -16.58
C PRO A 30 -2.59 -25.20 -17.64
N ILE A 31 -3.59 -26.06 -17.85
CA ILE A 31 -3.56 -27.13 -18.87
C ILE A 31 -3.77 -26.65 -20.30
N SER A 32 -4.17 -25.41 -20.51
CA SER A 32 -4.36 -24.84 -21.83
C SER A 32 -4.08 -23.35 -21.84
N VAL A 33 -3.85 -22.81 -23.03
CA VAL A 33 -3.61 -21.37 -23.17
C VAL A 33 -4.88 -20.59 -22.85
N ALA A 34 -6.05 -21.15 -23.16
CA ALA A 34 -7.34 -20.55 -22.78
C ALA A 34 -7.52 -20.50 -21.25
N ALA A 35 -7.18 -21.58 -20.54
CA ALA A 35 -7.20 -21.60 -19.08
C ALA A 35 -6.22 -20.59 -18.47
N ALA A 36 -5.03 -20.46 -19.05
CA ALA A 36 -4.04 -19.46 -18.63
C ALA A 36 -4.56 -18.02 -18.79
N VAL A 37 -5.20 -17.71 -19.92
CA VAL A 37 -5.83 -16.39 -20.14
C VAL A 37 -6.93 -16.13 -19.12
N ASN A 38 -7.75 -17.13 -18.79
CA ASN A 38 -8.77 -16.97 -17.77
C ASN A 38 -8.15 -16.75 -16.38
N LEU A 39 -7.14 -17.52 -16.01
CA LEU A 39 -6.43 -17.38 -14.74
C LEU A 39 -5.82 -15.98 -14.59
N ALA A 40 -5.17 -15.46 -15.63
CA ALA A 40 -4.60 -14.11 -15.62
C ALA A 40 -5.63 -12.99 -15.34
N LYS A 41 -6.90 -13.20 -15.70
CA LYS A 41 -7.98 -12.24 -15.42
C LYS A 41 -8.47 -12.27 -13.97
N VAL A 42 -8.25 -13.37 -13.25
CA VAL A 42 -8.82 -13.57 -11.90
C VAL A 42 -7.78 -13.73 -10.79
N ILE A 43 -6.50 -13.94 -11.14
CA ILE A 43 -5.40 -14.21 -10.21
C ILE A 43 -5.27 -13.13 -9.11
N SER A 44 -5.53 -11.88 -9.43
CA SER A 44 -5.46 -10.76 -8.47
C SER A 44 -6.45 -10.90 -7.31
N LYS A 45 -7.51 -11.70 -7.45
CA LYS A 45 -8.48 -12.01 -6.38
C LYS A 45 -7.87 -12.79 -5.22
N LEU A 46 -6.67 -13.34 -5.37
CA LEU A 46 -5.93 -14.01 -4.29
C LEU A 46 -5.22 -13.02 -3.35
N SER A 47 -5.14 -11.74 -3.73
CA SER A 47 -4.41 -10.72 -2.94
C SER A 47 -4.87 -10.60 -1.48
N PRO A 48 -6.17 -10.68 -1.12
CA PRO A 48 -6.58 -10.62 0.28
C PRO A 48 -6.03 -11.79 1.11
N LEU A 49 -6.04 -13.00 0.57
CA LEU A 49 -5.51 -14.19 1.24
C LEU A 49 -4.00 -14.07 1.41
N LEU A 50 -3.30 -13.75 0.31
CA LEU A 50 -1.84 -13.67 0.32
C LEU A 50 -1.32 -12.48 1.13
N GLY A 51 -2.06 -11.37 1.19
CA GLY A 51 -1.73 -10.24 2.05
C GLY A 51 -1.64 -10.65 3.52
N ASN A 52 -2.70 -11.25 4.06
CA ASN A 52 -2.71 -11.71 5.45
C ASN A 52 -1.62 -12.76 5.75
N LEU A 53 -1.35 -13.66 4.79
CA LEU A 53 -0.30 -14.66 4.99
C LEU A 53 1.12 -14.04 4.91
N ILE A 54 1.34 -13.07 4.03
CA ILE A 54 2.60 -12.32 3.95
C ILE A 54 2.83 -11.56 5.26
N GLU A 55 1.81 -10.89 5.79
CA GLU A 55 1.87 -10.21 7.10
C GLU A 55 2.33 -11.16 8.21
N PHE A 56 1.69 -12.34 8.30
CA PHE A 56 2.03 -13.35 9.32
C PHE A 56 3.49 -13.81 9.19
N ASN A 57 3.91 -14.18 7.99
CA ASN A 57 5.25 -14.72 7.75
C ASN A 57 6.34 -13.66 7.89
N THR A 58 6.02 -12.39 7.68
CA THR A 58 6.95 -11.28 7.89
C THR A 58 7.37 -11.18 9.35
N VAL A 59 6.43 -11.35 10.28
CA VAL A 59 6.73 -11.35 11.73
C VAL A 59 7.59 -12.53 12.13
N GLU A 60 7.24 -13.74 11.67
CA GLU A 60 8.03 -14.95 11.89
C GLU A 60 9.45 -14.82 11.33
N PHE A 61 9.60 -14.21 10.15
CA PHE A 61 10.89 -13.98 9.52
C PHE A 61 11.76 -13.00 10.32
N LEU A 62 11.19 -11.90 10.82
CA LEU A 62 11.92 -10.95 11.65
C LEU A 62 12.34 -11.55 13.00
N ASN A 63 11.48 -12.35 13.63
CA ASN A 63 11.79 -13.00 14.91
C ASN A 63 12.84 -14.11 14.82
N LYS A 64 13.16 -14.60 13.61
CA LYS A 64 14.31 -15.52 13.40
C LYS A 64 15.66 -14.82 13.50
N GLN A 65 15.70 -13.49 13.44
CA GLN A 65 16.95 -12.74 13.51
C GLN A 65 17.38 -12.59 14.96
N GLU A 66 18.43 -13.33 15.36
CA GLU A 66 18.92 -13.38 16.74
C GLU A 66 19.28 -12.00 17.31
N ILE A 67 19.63 -11.03 16.45
CA ILE A 67 19.99 -9.67 16.84
C ILE A 67 18.88 -8.94 17.61
N PHE A 68 17.61 -9.30 17.39
CA PHE A 68 16.48 -8.67 18.07
C PHE A 68 16.22 -9.25 19.46
N ALA A 69 16.55 -10.53 19.69
CA ALA A 69 16.18 -11.27 20.91
C ALA A 69 16.58 -10.59 22.24
N PRO A 70 17.73 -9.89 22.37
CA PRO A 70 18.07 -9.18 23.61
C PRO A 70 17.19 -7.95 23.89
N PHE A 71 16.50 -7.41 22.88
CA PHE A 71 15.79 -6.13 22.97
C PHE A 71 14.27 -6.29 22.99
N GLY A 72 13.74 -7.37 22.41
CA GLY A 72 12.31 -7.64 22.29
C GLY A 72 11.98 -8.65 21.18
N GLU A 73 10.72 -8.68 20.81
CA GLU A 73 10.18 -9.53 19.74
C GLU A 73 9.12 -8.79 18.93
N TRP A 74 9.04 -9.07 17.63
CA TRP A 74 7.98 -8.56 16.76
C TRP A 74 6.67 -9.30 17.05
N LYS A 75 5.56 -8.56 17.20
CA LYS A 75 4.22 -9.10 17.43
C LYS A 75 3.21 -8.45 16.51
N ARG A 76 2.36 -9.28 15.90
CA ARG A 76 1.18 -8.82 15.18
C ARG A 76 0.21 -8.11 16.11
N GLN A 77 -0.50 -7.12 15.57
CA GLN A 77 -1.65 -6.50 16.21
C GLN A 77 -2.93 -6.86 15.46
N ASP A 78 -3.90 -7.48 16.14
CA ASP A 78 -5.24 -7.74 15.59
C ASP A 78 -6.27 -7.82 16.74
N PRO A 79 -7.17 -6.83 16.90
CA PRO A 79 -7.21 -5.55 16.19
C PRO A 79 -6.10 -4.60 16.69
N GLY A 80 -5.51 -3.81 15.79
CA GLY A 80 -4.62 -2.71 16.17
C GLY A 80 -3.92 -2.06 14.98
N PHE A 81 -3.20 -0.98 15.23
CA PHE A 81 -2.35 -0.30 14.26
C PHE A 81 -1.01 0.04 14.93
N PRO A 82 0.13 -0.12 14.24
CA PRO A 82 0.28 -0.75 12.91
C PRO A 82 0.12 -2.28 12.93
N ASP A 83 0.13 -2.93 11.77
CA ASP A 83 -0.02 -4.40 11.62
C ASP A 83 0.93 -5.23 12.52
N THR A 84 2.15 -4.74 12.78
CA THR A 84 3.10 -5.37 13.73
C THR A 84 3.91 -4.34 14.52
N VAL A 85 4.27 -4.68 15.76
CA VAL A 85 5.07 -3.86 16.68
C VAL A 85 6.19 -4.65 17.31
N PHE A 86 7.31 -3.99 17.59
CA PHE A 86 8.44 -4.57 18.30
C PHE A 86 8.27 -4.39 19.81
N MET A 87 7.80 -5.44 20.49
CA MET A 87 7.50 -5.43 21.91
C MET A 87 8.76 -5.75 22.73
N GLY A 88 9.17 -4.82 23.58
CA GLY A 88 10.34 -5.01 24.43
C GLY A 88 10.74 -3.75 25.17
N SER A 89 12.06 -3.55 25.29
CA SER A 89 12.64 -2.42 26.04
C SER A 89 12.76 -1.11 25.25
N ILE A 90 12.51 -1.16 23.94
CA ILE A 90 12.68 -0.02 23.02
C ILE A 90 11.45 0.89 23.05
N GLN A 91 11.68 2.20 23.19
CA GLN A 91 10.65 3.22 23.16
C GLN A 91 11.11 4.44 22.35
N PRO A 92 10.22 5.11 21.59
CA PRO A 92 8.84 4.71 21.32
C PRO A 92 8.76 3.39 20.55
N THR A 93 7.72 2.60 20.79
CA THR A 93 7.58 1.24 20.24
C THR A 93 7.69 1.25 18.71
N PRO A 94 8.70 0.58 18.12
CA PRO A 94 8.84 0.45 16.67
C PRO A 94 7.67 -0.34 16.08
N GLY A 95 7.19 0.05 14.91
CA GLY A 95 6.10 -0.65 14.24
C GLY A 95 6.21 -0.67 12.71
N LEU A 96 5.62 -1.69 12.11
CA LEU A 96 5.52 -1.85 10.66
C LEU A 96 4.06 -2.05 10.25
N GLU A 97 3.58 -1.20 9.36
CA GLU A 97 2.32 -1.36 8.63
C GLU A 97 2.63 -2.09 7.33
N ILE A 98 2.15 -3.32 7.16
CA ILE A 98 2.52 -4.19 6.05
C ILE A 98 1.44 -4.13 4.99
N LYS A 99 1.84 -3.95 3.72
CA LYS A 99 0.92 -3.94 2.59
C LYS A 99 1.48 -4.77 1.45
N ALA A 100 0.78 -5.84 1.11
CA ALA A 100 1.10 -6.65 -0.05
C ALA A 100 0.58 -6.01 -1.35
N TRP A 101 1.37 -6.07 -2.41
CA TRP A 101 1.01 -5.58 -3.74
C TRP A 101 1.20 -6.67 -4.79
N PHE A 102 0.17 -6.85 -5.63
CA PHE A 102 0.20 -7.69 -6.82
C PHE A 102 0.42 -6.82 -8.08
N PRO A 103 1.63 -6.80 -8.68
CA PRO A 103 1.99 -5.84 -9.73
C PRO A 103 1.27 -5.99 -11.06
N LEU A 104 0.52 -7.06 -11.29
CA LEU A 104 -0.34 -7.19 -12.47
C LEU A 104 -1.75 -6.61 -12.24
N ALA A 105 -2.03 -6.08 -11.05
CA ALA A 105 -3.21 -5.26 -10.80
C ALA A 105 -3.09 -3.87 -11.46
N THR A 106 -4.22 -3.18 -11.59
CA THR A 106 -4.29 -1.84 -12.21
C THR A 106 -3.61 -0.75 -11.38
N GLU A 107 -3.63 -0.87 -10.05
CA GLU A 107 -3.02 0.08 -9.10
C GLU A 107 -2.76 -0.62 -7.77
N ILE A 108 -1.90 -0.04 -6.93
CA ILE A 108 -1.78 -0.41 -5.50
C ILE A 108 -3.01 0.13 -4.75
N THR A 109 -3.97 -0.74 -4.48
CA THR A 109 -5.26 -0.37 -3.86
C THR A 109 -5.22 -0.26 -2.34
N ALA A 110 -4.15 -0.74 -1.71
CA ALA A 110 -3.86 -0.51 -0.29
C ALA A 110 -3.95 0.99 0.02
N ARG A 111 -4.47 1.32 1.21
CA ARG A 111 -4.63 2.70 1.65
C ARG A 111 -3.83 2.98 2.91
N PHE A 112 -3.38 4.22 3.04
CA PHE A 112 -2.70 4.71 4.23
C PHE A 112 -3.31 6.04 4.66
N LYS A 113 -4.26 5.99 5.61
CA LYS A 113 -5.13 7.12 5.96
C LYS A 113 -4.72 7.81 7.25
N ASP A 114 -3.83 7.23 8.02
CA ASP A 114 -3.43 7.75 9.32
C ASP A 114 -2.89 9.18 9.24
N SER A 115 -3.27 9.97 10.24
CA SER A 115 -2.87 11.35 10.42
C SER A 115 -1.36 11.48 10.64
N GLN A 116 -0.79 12.58 10.16
CA GLN A 116 0.59 12.96 10.50
C GLN A 116 0.81 13.04 12.02
N ASN A 117 -0.20 13.45 12.79
CA ASN A 117 -0.14 13.52 14.26
C ASN A 117 0.00 12.15 14.92
N HIS A 118 -0.32 11.07 14.21
CA HIS A 118 -0.13 9.70 14.72
C HIS A 118 1.35 9.27 14.73
N PHE A 119 2.20 9.98 13.97
CA PHE A 119 3.61 9.62 13.75
C PHE A 119 4.59 10.67 14.31
N GLN A 120 4.23 11.34 15.41
CA GLN A 120 5.05 12.41 16.01
C GLN A 120 6.49 11.99 16.37
N PHE A 121 6.73 10.69 16.57
CA PHE A 121 8.05 10.15 16.89
C PHE A 121 8.65 9.30 15.76
N ASP A 122 8.03 9.32 14.58
CA ASP A 122 8.43 8.54 13.40
C ASP A 122 8.72 7.06 13.71
N GLN A 123 7.92 6.46 14.60
CA GLN A 123 8.14 5.11 15.13
C GLN A 123 7.52 3.99 14.26
N THR A 124 6.68 4.37 13.29
CA THR A 124 5.92 3.43 12.45
C THR A 124 6.28 3.61 10.99
N TYR A 125 6.64 2.52 10.32
CA TYR A 125 7.02 2.51 8.91
C TYR A 125 6.05 1.65 8.11
N VAL A 126 5.85 1.99 6.84
CA VAL A 126 5.07 1.19 5.89
C VAL A 126 6.01 0.27 5.13
N SER A 127 5.75 -1.04 5.19
CA SER A 127 6.42 -2.06 4.39
C SER A 127 5.53 -2.50 3.23
N LEU A 128 5.86 -2.05 2.02
CA LEU A 128 5.23 -2.51 0.77
C LEU A 128 5.98 -3.73 0.24
N ILE A 129 5.27 -4.84 0.07
CA ILE A 129 5.84 -6.12 -0.38
C ILE A 129 5.21 -6.49 -1.72
N ALA A 130 5.99 -6.43 -2.81
CA ALA A 130 5.52 -6.81 -4.14
C ALA A 130 5.69 -8.31 -4.35
N TRP A 131 4.65 -8.99 -4.84
CA TRP A 131 4.69 -10.43 -5.08
C TRP A 131 4.01 -10.82 -6.40
N LEU A 132 4.48 -11.90 -7.01
CA LEU A 132 3.82 -12.61 -8.11
C LEU A 132 3.96 -14.12 -7.93
N PRO A 133 3.08 -14.94 -8.50
CA PRO A 133 3.38 -16.35 -8.73
C PRO A 133 4.71 -16.49 -9.49
N GLU A 134 5.53 -17.48 -9.13
CA GLU A 134 6.87 -17.67 -9.69
C GLU A 134 6.91 -17.83 -11.21
N ALA A 135 5.79 -18.23 -11.83
CA ALA A 135 5.60 -18.32 -13.27
C ALA A 135 4.57 -17.29 -13.79
N VAL A 136 4.60 -16.07 -13.25
CA VAL A 136 3.76 -14.89 -13.58
C VAL A 136 2.31 -15.04 -13.12
N ILE A 137 1.65 -16.13 -13.50
CA ILE A 137 0.22 -16.39 -13.21
C ILE A 137 -0.03 -17.69 -12.46
N TYR A 138 0.97 -18.56 -12.32
CA TYR A 138 0.88 -19.84 -11.61
C TYR A 138 2.18 -20.16 -10.84
N GLY A 139 2.15 -21.22 -10.03
CA GLY A 139 3.19 -21.63 -9.11
C GLY A 139 3.08 -20.95 -7.75
N LYS A 140 4.14 -21.03 -6.94
CA LYS A 140 4.16 -20.45 -5.60
C LYS A 140 4.34 -18.92 -5.63
N PRO A 141 3.75 -18.17 -4.68
CA PRO A 141 4.05 -16.76 -4.49
C PRO A 141 5.55 -16.54 -4.29
N LYS A 142 6.10 -15.58 -5.03
CA LYS A 142 7.49 -15.14 -4.95
C LYS A 142 7.51 -13.64 -4.72
N ILE A 143 8.28 -13.20 -3.72
CA ILE A 143 8.51 -11.79 -3.45
C ILE A 143 9.45 -11.24 -4.52
N LEU A 144 9.08 -10.10 -5.10
CA LEU A 144 9.85 -9.46 -6.16
C LEU A 144 10.81 -8.40 -5.63
N ASP A 145 10.31 -7.56 -4.73
CA ASP A 145 11.01 -6.43 -4.14
C ASP A 145 10.23 -6.00 -2.88
N VAL A 146 10.90 -5.32 -1.96
CA VAL A 146 10.31 -4.74 -0.75
C VAL A 146 10.69 -3.26 -0.64
N CYS A 147 9.78 -2.46 -0.08
CA CYS A 147 10.05 -1.05 0.19
C CYS A 147 9.55 -0.69 1.59
N VAL A 148 10.46 -0.21 2.44
CA VAL A 148 10.13 0.26 3.78
C VAL A 148 10.35 1.77 3.85
N VAL A 149 9.31 2.52 4.19
CA VAL A 149 9.31 3.99 4.23
C VAL A 149 8.60 4.49 5.48
N SER A 150 8.97 5.68 5.96
CA SER A 150 8.33 6.27 7.15
C SER A 150 6.83 6.45 6.94
N GLY A 151 6.03 6.07 7.95
CA GLY A 151 4.58 6.33 7.95
C GLY A 151 4.29 7.83 7.94
N PHE A 152 5.09 8.62 8.66
CA PHE A 152 5.00 10.07 8.63
C PHE A 152 5.23 10.62 7.22
N SER A 153 6.28 10.16 6.52
CA SER A 153 6.59 10.66 5.17
C SER A 153 5.51 10.30 4.15
N VAL A 154 4.87 9.12 4.30
CA VAL A 154 3.73 8.72 3.47
C VAL A 154 2.49 9.57 3.75
N ALA A 155 2.16 9.81 5.02
CA ALA A 155 1.06 10.70 5.41
C ALA A 155 1.29 12.13 4.87
N LYS A 156 2.52 12.64 5.03
CA LYS A 156 2.89 13.96 4.53
C LYS A 156 2.77 14.06 3.02
N ALA A 157 3.34 13.11 2.27
CA ALA A 157 3.25 13.11 0.81
C ALA A 157 1.78 13.07 0.33
N ARG A 158 0.92 12.31 1.01
CA ARG A 158 -0.52 12.23 0.71
C ARG A 158 -1.17 13.59 0.91
N ASP A 159 -0.94 14.21 2.05
CA ASP A 159 -1.62 15.45 2.43
C ASP A 159 -1.12 16.61 1.54
N ASP A 160 0.19 16.71 1.30
CA ASP A 160 0.77 17.68 0.38
C ASP A 160 0.27 17.51 -1.06
N HIS A 161 0.08 16.26 -1.52
CA HIS A 161 -0.38 15.98 -2.88
C HIS A 161 -1.84 16.40 -3.09
N TYR A 162 -2.71 16.06 -2.13
CA TYR A 162 -4.15 16.22 -2.28
C TYR A 162 -4.67 17.54 -1.76
N HIS A 163 -4.06 18.15 -0.74
CA HIS A 163 -4.59 19.34 -0.11
C HIS A 163 -4.42 20.57 -1.02
N ASN A 164 -5.54 21.10 -1.50
CA ASN A 164 -5.60 22.27 -2.36
C ASN A 164 -6.92 23.04 -2.10
N PRO A 165 -7.06 23.73 -0.97
CA PRO A 165 -8.28 24.45 -0.65
C PRO A 165 -8.51 25.62 -1.64
N PRO A 166 -9.76 25.92 -2.02
CA PRO A 166 -11.00 25.25 -1.59
C PRO A 166 -11.34 23.98 -2.38
N ASP A 167 -10.63 23.69 -3.48
CA ASP A 167 -10.97 22.60 -4.39
C ASP A 167 -10.91 21.20 -3.73
N TYR A 168 -9.91 20.96 -2.89
CA TYR A 168 -9.71 19.68 -2.21
C TYR A 168 -9.20 19.87 -0.79
N LEU A 169 -9.91 19.32 0.19
CA LEU A 169 -9.59 19.43 1.60
C LEU A 169 -9.13 18.08 2.16
N VAL A 170 -8.11 18.11 2.99
CA VAL A 170 -7.66 16.97 3.79
C VAL A 170 -7.96 17.32 5.24
N LEU A 171 -8.83 16.55 5.88
CA LEU A 171 -9.23 16.79 7.26
C LEU A 171 -8.66 15.74 8.19
N GLU A 172 -8.12 16.24 9.30
CA GLU A 172 -7.75 15.47 10.46
C GLU A 172 -8.98 14.82 11.13
N PRO A 173 -8.81 13.62 11.72
CA PRO A 173 -9.86 13.02 12.53
C PRO A 173 -10.25 13.95 13.69
N GLU A 174 -11.47 13.79 14.18
CA GLU A 174 -11.88 14.43 15.42
C GLU A 174 -11.11 13.83 16.60
N ASP A 175 -10.84 14.66 17.62
CA ASP A 175 -10.27 14.16 18.85
C ASP A 175 -11.25 13.18 19.51
N THR A 176 -10.84 11.93 19.51
CA THR A 176 -11.59 10.80 20.05
C THR A 176 -10.81 10.11 21.17
N SER A 177 -9.79 10.78 21.73
CA SER A 177 -8.90 10.24 22.79
C SER A 177 -9.64 9.74 24.04
N GLN A 178 -10.82 10.31 24.33
CA GLN A 178 -11.68 9.90 25.44
C GLN A 178 -12.54 8.66 25.14
N ARG A 179 -12.55 8.17 23.90
CA ARG A 179 -13.29 6.95 23.53
C ARG A 179 -12.46 5.71 23.85
N THR A 180 -13.13 4.56 23.95
CA THR A 180 -12.46 3.26 24.03
C THR A 180 -11.50 3.09 22.85
N ALA A 181 -10.36 2.41 23.05
CA ALA A 181 -9.28 2.34 22.07
C ALA A 181 -9.73 1.94 20.65
N ASN A 182 -10.69 1.02 20.55
CA ASN A 182 -11.28 0.56 19.28
C ASN A 182 -12.19 1.59 18.56
N LEU A 183 -12.55 2.69 19.23
CA LEU A 183 -13.38 3.78 18.68
C LEU A 183 -12.57 5.06 18.43
N GLN A 184 -11.29 5.07 18.77
CA GLN A 184 -10.39 6.17 18.47
C GLN A 184 -10.14 6.23 16.96
N GLN A 185 -10.22 7.43 16.39
CA GLN A 185 -10.04 7.69 14.98
C GLN A 185 -8.66 8.31 14.76
N THR A 186 -7.81 7.61 14.01
CA THR A 186 -6.50 8.12 13.56
C THR A 186 -6.53 8.55 12.10
N ASN A 187 -7.61 8.24 11.39
CA ASN A 187 -7.71 8.38 9.93
C ASN A 187 -8.14 9.78 9.49
N THR A 188 -7.37 10.33 8.57
CA THR A 188 -7.72 11.51 7.78
C THR A 188 -8.74 11.20 6.70
N ASN A 189 -9.45 12.23 6.25
CA ASN A 189 -10.42 12.14 5.16
C ASN A 189 -10.15 13.19 4.08
N GLY A 190 -10.29 12.80 2.82
CA GLY A 190 -10.21 13.69 1.65
C GLY A 190 -11.59 14.10 1.16
N TYR A 191 -11.77 15.39 0.87
CA TYR A 191 -13.03 15.97 0.43
C TYR A 191 -12.84 16.82 -0.82
N LYS A 192 -13.57 16.49 -1.89
CA LYS A 192 -13.55 17.24 -3.16
C LYS A 192 -14.73 18.21 -3.20
N PHE A 193 -14.49 19.45 -3.58
CA PHE A 193 -15.53 20.47 -3.78
C PHE A 193 -16.54 20.01 -4.85
N GLN A 194 -17.83 20.30 -4.62
CA GLN A 194 -18.95 19.93 -5.50
C GLN A 194 -20.03 21.04 -5.57
N GLY A 195 -19.69 22.26 -5.15
CA GLY A 195 -20.53 23.43 -5.33
C GLY A 195 -20.53 23.94 -6.78
N THR A 196 -21.27 25.02 -6.98
CA THR A 196 -21.31 25.81 -8.22
C THR A 196 -20.06 26.69 -8.37
N ASP A 197 -19.85 27.25 -9.56
CA ASP A 197 -18.74 28.18 -9.81
C ASP A 197 -18.81 29.44 -8.93
N GLU A 198 -20.03 29.91 -8.63
CA GLU A 198 -20.27 31.05 -7.72
C GLU A 198 -19.87 30.69 -6.27
N GLU A 199 -20.25 29.50 -5.80
CA GLU A 199 -19.83 29.00 -4.49
C GLU A 199 -18.31 28.79 -4.43
N LEU A 200 -17.70 28.35 -5.54
CA LEU A 200 -16.25 28.18 -5.61
C LEU A 200 -15.55 29.53 -5.48
N PHE A 201 -16.02 30.56 -6.18
CA PHE A 201 -15.50 31.92 -6.07
C PHE A 201 -15.58 32.44 -4.62
N GLN A 202 -16.72 32.27 -3.96
CA GLN A 202 -16.88 32.64 -2.55
C GLN A 202 -15.95 31.85 -1.62
N ALA A 203 -15.76 30.56 -1.88
CA ALA A 203 -14.82 29.73 -1.11
C ALA A 203 -13.38 30.19 -1.31
N GLU A 204 -13.00 30.61 -2.52
CA GLU A 204 -11.68 31.17 -2.81
C GLU A 204 -11.43 32.47 -2.05
N GLU A 205 -12.41 33.36 -1.94
CA GLU A 205 -12.30 34.58 -1.14
C GLU A 205 -11.99 34.26 0.33
N ILE A 206 -12.68 33.26 0.91
CA ILE A 206 -12.41 32.81 2.28
C ILE A 206 -10.97 32.28 2.38
N VAL A 207 -10.55 31.40 1.48
CA VAL A 207 -9.20 30.81 1.51
C VAL A 207 -8.11 31.88 1.34
N ASN A 208 -8.34 32.87 0.48
CA ASN A 208 -7.40 33.97 0.27
C ASN A 208 -7.25 34.86 1.52
N SER A 209 -8.24 34.89 2.41
CA SER A 209 -8.17 35.62 3.68
C SER A 209 -7.27 34.95 4.74
N TRP A 210 -6.87 33.70 4.55
CA TRP A 210 -6.07 32.93 5.50
C TRP A 210 -4.57 33.30 5.51
N GLY A 211 -4.15 34.23 4.64
CA GLY A 211 -2.77 34.69 4.51
C GLY A 211 -1.93 33.83 3.57
N ASN A 212 -0.65 34.21 3.40
CA ASN A 212 0.25 33.65 2.39
C ASN A 212 0.45 32.12 2.52
N ASP A 213 0.50 31.61 3.74
CA ASP A 213 0.66 30.19 4.04
C ASP A 213 -0.67 29.49 4.36
N GLY A 214 -1.80 30.14 4.08
CA GLY A 214 -3.14 29.64 4.39
C GLY A 214 -3.53 28.41 3.56
N ARG A 215 -2.89 28.19 2.41
CA ARG A 215 -3.15 27.01 1.56
C ARG A 215 -2.26 25.82 1.88
N LEU A 216 -1.22 26.00 2.69
CA LEU A 216 -0.34 24.92 3.10
C LEU A 216 -1.04 24.07 4.15
N TYR A 217 -1.08 22.76 3.91
CA TYR A 217 -1.68 21.81 4.84
C TYR A 217 -0.99 21.87 6.21
N LYS A 218 -1.79 21.91 7.28
CA LYS A 218 -1.30 21.84 8.67
C LYS A 218 -2.18 20.89 9.48
N PRO A 219 -1.62 19.88 10.16
CA PRO A 219 -2.38 18.96 10.99
C PRO A 219 -2.69 19.55 12.39
N ILE A 220 -2.78 20.87 12.52
CA ILE A 220 -3.04 21.56 13.80
C ILE A 220 -4.51 21.98 13.92
N GLN A 221 -5.03 22.02 15.14
CA GLN A 221 -6.44 22.28 15.42
C GLN A 221 -6.94 23.59 14.78
N GLU A 222 -6.16 24.66 14.87
CA GLU A 222 -6.51 25.99 14.36
C GLU A 222 -6.74 25.96 12.85
N TYR A 223 -5.86 25.29 12.11
CA TYR A 223 -6.00 25.14 10.66
C TYR A 223 -7.21 24.27 10.29
N GLN A 224 -7.38 23.18 11.04
CA GLN A 224 -8.45 22.23 10.84
C GLN A 224 -9.85 22.83 11.12
N MET A 225 -9.93 23.90 11.93
CA MET A 225 -11.14 24.70 12.09
C MET A 225 -11.48 25.53 10.83
N LEU A 226 -10.48 26.09 10.14
CA LEU A 226 -10.68 26.80 8.87
C LEU A 226 -11.25 25.88 7.79
N LEU A 227 -10.74 24.64 7.71
CA LEU A 227 -11.26 23.65 6.77
C LEU A 227 -12.71 23.24 7.09
N ARG A 228 -13.08 23.17 8.37
CA ARG A 228 -14.45 22.87 8.81
C ARG A 228 -15.43 23.99 8.50
N GLU A 229 -14.98 25.25 8.50
CA GLU A 229 -15.76 26.39 8.01
C GLU A 229 -16.17 26.18 6.54
N LEU A 230 -15.21 25.79 5.68
CA LEU A 230 -15.50 25.50 4.28
C LEU A 230 -16.51 24.36 4.11
N ILE A 231 -16.33 23.24 4.82
CA ILE A 231 -17.25 22.09 4.72
C ILE A 231 -18.66 22.43 5.21
N THR A 232 -18.78 23.32 6.19
CA THR A 232 -20.08 23.74 6.72
C THR A 232 -20.81 24.67 5.75
N ARG A 233 -20.07 25.50 5.01
CA ARG A 233 -20.62 26.52 4.11
C ARG A 233 -20.88 26.01 2.69
N PHE A 234 -20.06 25.09 2.20
CA PHE A 234 -20.13 24.64 0.80
C PHE A 234 -20.24 23.12 0.69
N LYS A 235 -20.66 22.67 -0.49
CA LYS A 235 -20.85 21.26 -0.76
C LYS A 235 -19.52 20.57 -1.07
N TYR A 236 -19.19 19.57 -0.27
CA TYR A 236 -18.07 18.66 -0.50
C TYR A 236 -18.53 17.22 -0.57
N ARG A 237 -17.81 16.40 -1.35
CA ARG A 237 -17.98 14.95 -1.41
C ARG A 237 -16.75 14.25 -0.86
N LEU A 238 -16.98 13.27 0.02
CA LEU A 238 -15.92 12.37 0.49
C LEU A 238 -15.32 11.59 -0.68
N ASP A 239 -13.99 11.64 -0.80
CA ASP A 239 -13.24 10.87 -1.80
C ASP A 239 -12.64 9.61 -1.18
N THR A 240 -13.15 8.45 -1.59
CA THR A 240 -12.70 7.16 -1.09
C THR A 240 -11.44 6.64 -1.80
N ASN A 241 -10.96 7.34 -2.83
CA ASN A 241 -9.70 7.05 -3.51
C ASN A 241 -8.52 7.85 -2.95
N PHE A 242 -8.80 8.91 -2.18
CA PHE A 242 -7.81 9.56 -1.32
C PHE A 242 -7.07 8.47 -0.53
N ALA A 243 -5.75 8.64 -0.40
CA ALA A 243 -4.88 7.74 0.34
C ALA A 243 -4.59 6.36 -0.27
N LYS A 244 -5.00 6.05 -1.52
CA LYS A 244 -4.48 4.86 -2.21
C LYS A 244 -2.98 5.00 -2.42
N MET A 245 -2.19 4.00 -2.03
CA MET A 245 -0.72 4.04 -2.07
C MET A 245 -0.17 4.42 -3.45
N ASP A 246 -0.82 3.97 -4.52
CA ASP A 246 -0.42 4.27 -5.90
C ASP A 246 -0.58 5.75 -6.30
N ARG A 247 -1.38 6.51 -5.53
CA ARG A 247 -1.80 7.89 -5.86
C ARG A 247 -1.25 8.93 -4.89
N ILE A 248 -0.43 8.54 -3.92
CA ILE A 248 0.14 9.43 -2.89
C ILE A 248 1.35 10.22 -3.44
N LEU A 249 1.94 9.81 -4.56
CA LEU A 249 3.14 10.40 -5.15
C LEU A 249 4.36 10.45 -4.20
N HIS A 250 4.44 9.51 -3.24
CA HIS A 250 5.60 9.41 -2.36
C HIS A 250 6.84 8.94 -3.17
N PRO A 251 7.96 9.68 -3.17
CA PRO A 251 9.12 9.36 -4.02
C PRO A 251 9.65 7.93 -3.83
N GLY A 252 9.77 7.46 -2.60
CA GLY A 252 10.24 6.09 -2.31
C GLY A 252 9.28 5.00 -2.81
N ILE A 253 7.97 5.28 -2.86
CA ILE A 253 6.97 4.33 -3.38
C ILE A 253 7.01 4.34 -4.92
N GLU A 254 7.15 5.51 -5.53
CA GLU A 254 7.29 5.63 -6.98
C GLU A 254 8.57 4.98 -7.51
N ASP A 255 9.68 5.12 -6.80
CA ASP A 255 10.94 4.46 -7.16
C ASP A 255 10.86 2.94 -6.97
N PHE A 256 10.22 2.48 -5.90
CA PHE A 256 9.90 1.06 -5.70
C PHE A 256 9.06 0.49 -6.85
N LYS A 257 7.97 1.17 -7.24
CA LYS A 257 7.14 0.79 -8.39
C LYS A 257 7.97 0.66 -9.67
N LYS A 258 8.84 1.63 -9.95
CA LYS A 258 9.73 1.59 -11.11
C LYS A 258 10.68 0.38 -11.07
N ARG A 259 11.24 0.05 -9.90
CA ARG A 259 12.11 -1.13 -9.73
C ARG A 259 11.34 -2.41 -9.99
N VAL A 260 10.20 -2.62 -9.33
CA VAL A 260 9.32 -3.79 -9.51
C VAL A 260 8.95 -3.97 -10.98
N TYR A 261 8.54 -2.90 -11.66
CA TYR A 261 8.15 -3.00 -13.07
C TYR A 261 9.32 -3.29 -14.01
N ARG A 262 10.57 -3.00 -13.64
CA ARG A 262 11.78 -3.30 -14.41
C ARG A 262 12.35 -4.69 -14.12
N THR A 263 11.87 -5.38 -13.08
CA THR A 263 12.32 -6.73 -12.74
C THR A 263 12.05 -7.69 -13.91
N GLN A 264 13.10 -8.38 -14.36
CA GLN A 264 12.98 -9.45 -15.35
C GLN A 264 12.31 -10.67 -14.71
N PHE A 265 11.23 -11.15 -15.33
CA PHE A 265 10.42 -12.21 -14.77
C PHE A 265 9.82 -13.06 -15.90
N SER A 266 10.27 -14.32 -16.00
CA SER A 266 9.89 -15.24 -17.07
C SER A 266 10.06 -14.64 -18.48
N GLY A 267 11.24 -14.08 -18.77
CA GLY A 267 11.61 -13.60 -20.11
C GLY A 267 11.09 -12.22 -20.52
N MET A 268 10.30 -11.54 -19.67
CA MET A 268 9.85 -10.17 -19.88
C MET A 268 9.96 -9.36 -18.59
N GLU A 269 9.98 -8.04 -18.66
CA GLU A 269 9.81 -7.19 -17.49
C GLU A 269 8.39 -7.33 -16.93
N VAL A 270 8.22 -7.24 -15.60
CA VAL A 270 6.90 -7.22 -14.95
C VAL A 270 6.00 -6.13 -15.53
N GLY A 271 6.53 -4.95 -15.86
CA GLY A 271 5.79 -3.88 -16.50
C GLY A 271 5.33 -4.22 -17.93
N GLN A 272 6.09 -5.04 -18.65
CA GLN A 272 5.68 -5.55 -19.97
C GLN A 272 4.56 -6.58 -19.82
N TRP A 273 4.65 -7.49 -18.83
CA TRP A 273 3.56 -8.40 -18.49
C TRP A 273 2.29 -7.66 -18.11
N ASN A 274 2.37 -6.65 -17.23
CA ASN A 274 1.21 -5.84 -16.82
C ASN A 274 0.51 -5.23 -18.05
N ARG A 275 1.27 -4.55 -18.93
CA ARG A 275 0.71 -3.95 -20.17
C ARG A 275 0.11 -4.99 -21.11
N LEU A 276 0.75 -6.15 -21.25
CA LEU A 276 0.27 -7.22 -22.09
C LEU A 276 -1.05 -7.80 -21.57
N LEU A 277 -1.13 -8.09 -20.27
CA LEU A 277 -2.32 -8.70 -19.65
C LEU A 277 -3.49 -7.72 -19.51
N ALA A 278 -3.22 -6.41 -19.44
CA ALA A 278 -4.25 -5.37 -19.52
C ALA A 278 -4.77 -5.15 -20.95
N SER A 279 -4.12 -5.71 -21.97
CA SER A 279 -4.51 -5.54 -23.37
C SER A 279 -5.79 -6.31 -23.72
N ARG A 280 -6.57 -5.76 -24.66
CA ARG A 280 -7.72 -6.47 -25.27
C ARG A 280 -7.30 -7.49 -26.35
N ARG A 281 -6.01 -7.55 -26.71
CA ARG A 281 -5.49 -8.41 -27.78
C ARG A 281 -5.15 -9.79 -27.25
N GLU A 282 -6.17 -10.62 -27.08
CA GLU A 282 -6.02 -11.95 -26.48
C GLU A 282 -5.00 -12.84 -27.21
N GLU A 283 -4.90 -12.76 -28.54
CA GLU A 283 -3.92 -13.54 -29.32
C GLU A 283 -2.45 -13.20 -28.99
N LEU A 284 -2.16 -11.96 -28.59
CA LEU A 284 -0.81 -11.60 -28.12
C LEU A 284 -0.52 -12.23 -26.76
N ILE A 285 -1.51 -12.24 -25.86
CA ILE A 285 -1.40 -12.89 -24.55
C ILE A 285 -1.16 -14.39 -24.73
N LYS A 286 -1.96 -15.04 -25.60
CA LYS A 286 -1.81 -16.46 -25.93
C LYS A 286 -0.41 -16.77 -26.47
N SER A 287 0.09 -15.94 -27.38
CA SER A 287 1.42 -16.12 -27.97
C SER A 287 2.53 -16.00 -26.91
N ALA A 288 2.47 -14.97 -26.06
CA ALA A 288 3.43 -14.80 -24.98
C ALA A 288 3.39 -15.95 -23.94
N PHE A 289 2.22 -16.48 -23.62
CA PHE A 289 2.10 -17.64 -22.73
C PHE A 289 2.71 -18.91 -23.32
N ARG A 290 2.58 -19.12 -24.64
CA ARG A 290 3.25 -20.24 -25.33
C ARG A 290 4.77 -20.05 -25.34
N GLU A 291 5.22 -18.84 -25.66
CA GLU A 291 6.64 -18.51 -25.82
C GLU A 291 7.40 -18.49 -24.49
N HIS A 292 6.91 -17.71 -23.51
CA HIS A 292 7.62 -17.43 -22.28
C HIS A 292 7.27 -18.37 -21.12
N LEU A 293 6.06 -18.91 -21.09
CA LEU A 293 5.61 -19.82 -20.03
C LEU A 293 5.49 -21.28 -20.50
N GLY A 294 5.74 -21.54 -21.79
CA GLY A 294 5.68 -22.88 -22.38
C GLY A 294 4.31 -23.55 -22.27
N ILE A 295 3.23 -22.78 -22.07
CA ILE A 295 1.88 -23.35 -21.88
C ILE A 295 1.38 -23.85 -23.23
N LYS A 296 1.05 -25.14 -23.29
CA LYS A 296 0.52 -25.83 -24.47
C LYS A 296 -0.83 -26.47 -24.11
N GLU A 297 -1.60 -26.88 -25.11
CA GLU A 297 -2.80 -27.69 -24.89
C GLU A 297 -2.38 -29.04 -24.30
N GLY A 298 -2.78 -29.30 -23.06
CA GLY A 298 -2.63 -30.56 -22.34
C GLY A 298 -3.90 -31.41 -22.43
N ASN A 299 -3.78 -32.70 -22.10
CA ASN A 299 -4.94 -33.58 -22.01
C ASN A 299 -5.67 -33.34 -20.68
N ILE A 300 -7.01 -33.22 -20.71
CA ILE A 300 -7.84 -33.07 -19.49
C ILE A 300 -7.71 -34.29 -18.57
N ASP A 301 -7.43 -35.47 -19.13
CA ASP A 301 -7.28 -36.70 -18.34
C ASP A 301 -6.10 -36.62 -17.35
N GLU A 302 -5.06 -35.82 -17.64
CA GLU A 302 -3.90 -35.61 -16.75
C GLU A 302 -4.23 -34.80 -15.49
N LEU A 303 -5.42 -34.21 -15.40
CA LEU A 303 -5.87 -33.37 -14.27
C LEU A 303 -6.73 -34.14 -13.25
N LEU A 304 -7.20 -35.34 -13.61
CA LEU A 304 -8.12 -36.16 -12.81
C LEU A 304 -7.44 -37.34 -12.11
N ASP A 305 -6.13 -37.54 -12.36
CA ASP A 305 -5.25 -38.53 -11.71
C ASP A 305 -4.35 -37.85 -10.65
#